data_AF-A0A6A9QM93-F1
#
_entry.id   AF-A0A6A9QM93-F1
#
_cell.length_a   1.000
_cell.length_b   1.000
_cell.length_c   1.000
_cell.angle_alpha   90.00
_cell.angle_beta   90.00
_cell.angle_gamma   90.00
#
_symmetry.space_group_name_H-M   'P 1'
#
loop_
_entity.id
_entity.type
_entity.pdbx_description
1 polymer ?
#
loop_
_entity_poly.entity_id
_entity_poly.type
_entity_poly.pdbx_seq_one_letter_code
_entity_poly.pdbx_strand_id
1 'polypeptide(L)'
;MSMSDGMLRGVDYEDPIVKFRGERILYTLKKVSGREMQLDPSFLVDTFYIHYLPLPLMSTKSDVPEDKGVMYSLLNSIVSSDLVIKNREYSIANSAVSVALTVSYMQHLIEELEKIKRTSQSQEERDAAEQILNGLMKNASSGQGREQRARDKNTQQNLEKLLKQAHEKAMSKAMEDANAVKNMQKIVGGNGAGTGSMLNFEGEIHEVLRLSRNTEIRKILEFLSGLPKLGSISKKKTTRYSRGELFGYEEGDDIERIVSSELALPDELFYLKLAEGQVLLYQKQVKESVGPIYLLLDKSGSMDGEKIIWAKAVALALYSRARRENRDFYLRFFDNIPYPLIKVMRNAKSKDIIKMIEYIGKIRGGGGTDISRSVISACEDIKEGHVKGVSEIILLTDGEDKIAETTVRRSLRDSNSTLVAVMIRGDNADLRRVADTYLATYKLDHDDLLRVVEA
;
A
#
# COMPACT_ATOMS: atom_id res chain seq x y z
N MET A 1 14.75 29.33 20.89
CA MET A 1 14.74 30.13 19.65
C MET A 1 13.48 29.75 18.91
N SER A 2 12.55 30.68 18.80
CA SER A 2 11.18 30.44 18.31
C SER A 2 11.18 29.95 16.87
N MET A 3 10.36 28.94 16.58
CA MET A 3 9.95 28.58 15.22
C MET A 3 8.82 29.54 14.78
N SER A 4 8.97 30.85 14.96
CA SER A 4 7.92 31.85 14.72
C SER A 4 7.63 32.16 13.24
N ASP A 5 8.03 31.28 12.32
CA ASP A 5 8.69 31.75 11.11
C ASP A 5 8.29 30.97 9.84
N GLY A 6 7.18 30.23 9.88
CA GLY A 6 6.62 29.61 8.68
C GLY A 6 5.74 30.56 7.87
N MET A 7 5.44 30.16 6.64
CA MET A 7 4.83 31.02 5.62
C MET A 7 3.35 30.68 5.35
N LEU A 8 2.71 29.86 6.19
CA LEU A 8 1.29 29.56 6.12
C LEU A 8 0.52 30.20 7.29
N ARG A 9 -0.65 30.76 6.99
CA ARG A 9 -1.59 31.28 7.98
C ARG A 9 -2.39 30.14 8.61
N GLY A 10 -2.58 30.21 9.93
CA GLY A 10 -3.38 29.23 10.69
C GLY A 10 -2.63 27.96 11.09
N VAL A 11 -1.31 27.90 10.86
CA VAL A 11 -0.44 26.84 11.38
C VAL A 11 0.28 27.37 12.62
N ASP A 12 0.15 26.65 13.74
CA ASP A 12 0.95 26.92 14.94
C ASP A 12 2.28 26.17 14.86
N TYR A 13 3.35 26.90 14.56
CA TYR A 13 4.70 26.34 14.45
C TYR A 13 5.37 26.11 15.81
N GLU A 14 4.81 26.67 16.90
CA GLU A 14 5.30 26.41 18.24
C GLU A 14 4.78 25.08 18.81
N ASP A 15 3.68 24.56 18.25
CA ASP A 15 3.10 23.27 18.59
C ASP A 15 4.14 22.12 18.47
N PRO A 16 4.39 21.35 19.54
CA PRO A 16 5.32 20.22 19.52
C PRO A 16 5.08 19.20 18.40
N ILE A 17 3.82 18.97 18.01
CA ILE A 17 3.45 18.05 16.93
C ILE A 17 3.91 18.59 15.58
N VAL A 18 3.78 19.90 15.37
CA VAL A 18 4.20 20.56 14.13
C VAL A 18 5.72 20.54 14.00
N LYS A 19 6.43 20.83 15.10
CA LYS A 19 7.89 20.70 15.17
C LYS A 19 8.37 19.28 14.86
N PHE A 20 7.75 18.30 15.50
CA PHE A 20 8.03 16.89 15.29
C PHE A 20 7.80 16.46 13.84
N ARG A 21 6.76 16.96 13.16
CA ARG A 21 6.53 16.70 11.74
C ARG A 21 7.69 17.22 10.87
N GLY A 22 8.14 18.45 11.10
CA GLY A 22 9.29 19.02 10.38
C GLY A 22 10.57 18.18 10.55
N GLU A 23 10.89 17.82 11.79
CA GLU A 23 12.04 16.97 12.11
C GLU A 23 11.94 15.57 11.47
N ARG A 24 10.74 15.00 11.43
CA ARG A 24 10.50 13.70 10.79
C ARG A 24 10.62 13.72 9.28
N ILE A 25 10.12 14.77 8.63
CA ILE A 25 10.29 14.94 7.18
C ILE A 25 11.79 15.05 6.88
N LEU A 26 12.53 15.82 7.67
CA LEU A 26 13.98 15.96 7.55
C LEU A 26 14.71 14.61 7.76
N TYR A 27 14.34 13.86 8.79
CA TYR A 27 14.88 12.51 9.04
C TYR A 27 14.61 11.56 7.86
N THR A 28 13.40 11.60 7.32
CA THR A 28 13.01 10.77 6.18
C THR A 28 13.82 11.16 4.95
N LEU A 29 13.97 12.45 4.68
CA LEU A 29 14.75 12.96 3.56
C LEU A 29 16.22 12.52 3.68
N LYS A 30 16.80 12.54 4.88
CA LYS A 30 18.14 12.00 5.15
C LYS A 30 18.24 10.50 4.81
N LYS A 31 17.23 9.70 5.18
CA LYS A 31 17.20 8.26 4.89
C LYS A 31 17.06 7.95 3.41
N VAL A 32 16.24 8.71 2.68
CA VAL A 32 15.99 8.47 1.25
C VAL A 32 17.13 9.00 0.37
N SER A 33 17.70 10.17 0.69
CA SER A 33 18.81 10.77 -0.06
C SER A 33 20.19 10.18 0.31
N GLY A 34 20.31 9.53 1.47
CA GLY A 34 21.56 8.96 1.96
C GLY A 34 22.57 9.99 2.50
N ARG A 35 22.19 11.28 2.58
CA ARG A 35 23.04 12.37 3.08
C ARG A 35 22.25 13.32 3.98
N GLU A 36 22.95 14.05 4.84
CA GLU A 36 22.32 15.11 5.62
C GLU A 36 22.09 16.35 4.75
N MET A 37 20.88 16.89 4.84
CA MET A 37 20.49 18.14 4.19
C MET A 37 20.16 19.15 5.29
N GLN A 38 20.68 20.36 5.18
CA GLN A 38 20.47 21.40 6.20
C GLN A 38 19.33 22.33 5.79
N LEU A 39 18.12 21.77 5.69
CA LEU A 39 16.93 22.53 5.32
C LEU A 39 16.26 23.12 6.58
N ASP A 40 15.53 24.23 6.40
CA ASP A 40 14.67 24.78 7.46
C ASP A 40 13.47 23.84 7.71
N PRO A 41 13.30 23.28 8.92
CA PRO A 41 12.14 22.45 9.26
C PRO A 41 10.80 23.17 9.03
N SER A 42 10.74 24.49 9.21
CA SER A 42 9.51 25.28 9.03
C SER A 42 9.05 25.28 7.57
N PHE A 43 10.01 25.35 6.64
CA PHE A 43 9.73 25.26 5.20
C PHE A 43 9.25 23.86 4.78
N LEU A 44 9.79 22.80 5.39
CA LEU A 44 9.32 21.43 5.18
C LEU A 44 7.89 21.24 5.69
N VAL A 45 7.57 21.84 6.84
CA VAL A 45 6.22 21.87 7.42
C VAL A 45 5.25 22.60 6.48
N ASP A 46 5.65 23.74 5.91
CA ASP A 46 4.84 24.49 4.96
C ASP A 46 4.52 23.67 3.71
N THR A 47 5.56 23.05 3.13
CA THR A 47 5.42 22.19 1.96
C THR A 47 4.46 21.02 2.24
N PHE A 48 4.57 20.41 3.43
CA PHE A 48 3.67 19.36 3.86
C PHE A 48 2.22 19.85 3.98
N TYR A 49 1.98 20.98 4.65
CA TYR A 49 0.63 21.48 4.87
C TYR A 49 -0.04 22.01 3.60
N ILE A 50 0.72 22.45 2.60
CA ILE A 50 0.17 22.73 1.27
C ILE A 50 -0.48 21.49 0.65
N HIS A 51 0.13 20.31 0.85
CA HIS A 51 -0.42 19.05 0.36
C HIS A 51 -1.50 18.46 1.28
N TYR A 52 -1.39 18.68 2.59
CA TYR A 52 -2.26 18.06 3.59
C TYR A 52 -3.56 18.84 3.83
N LEU A 53 -3.52 20.18 3.84
CA LEU A 53 -4.68 21.00 4.19
C LEU A 53 -5.68 21.12 3.03
N PRO A 54 -7.00 21.15 3.31
CA PRO A 54 -8.02 21.44 2.30
C PRO A 54 -7.91 22.85 1.70
N LEU A 55 -7.36 23.81 2.44
CA LEU A 55 -7.14 25.18 1.98
C LEU A 55 -5.90 25.78 2.68
N PRO A 56 -4.68 25.60 2.13
CA PRO A 56 -3.50 26.28 2.62
C PRO A 56 -3.58 27.76 2.23
N LEU A 57 -3.39 28.64 3.20
CA LEU A 57 -3.37 30.08 3.00
C LEU A 57 -1.95 30.59 3.22
N MET A 58 -1.33 31.14 2.18
CA MET A 58 0.00 31.74 2.28
C MET A 58 -0.06 33.04 3.11
N SER A 59 1.02 33.35 3.82
CA SER A 59 1.24 34.66 4.41
C SER A 59 1.40 35.73 3.33
N THR A 60 1.19 36.98 3.71
CA THR A 60 1.36 38.12 2.80
C THR A 60 2.85 38.35 2.56
N LYS A 61 3.24 38.61 1.30
CA LYS A 61 4.66 38.79 0.92
C LYS A 61 5.39 39.86 1.75
N SER A 62 4.67 40.88 2.23
CA SER A 62 5.19 41.95 3.09
C SER A 62 5.65 41.47 4.47
N ASP A 63 5.09 40.35 4.95
CA ASP A 63 5.35 39.81 6.29
C ASP A 63 6.46 38.74 6.27
N VAL A 64 7.00 38.43 5.09
CA VAL A 64 8.00 37.39 4.89
C VAL A 64 9.40 38.01 4.95
N PRO A 65 10.30 37.50 5.82
CA PRO A 65 11.69 37.93 5.86
C PRO A 65 12.40 37.85 4.49
N GLU A 66 13.27 38.82 4.18
CA GLU A 66 13.94 38.89 2.86
C GLU A 66 14.80 37.67 2.55
N ASP A 67 15.37 37.02 3.57
CA ASP A 67 16.16 35.79 3.47
C ASP A 67 15.32 34.57 3.05
N LYS A 68 13.99 34.63 3.21
CA LYS A 68 13.05 33.56 2.83
C LYS A 68 12.40 33.74 1.47
N GLY A 69 12.84 34.73 0.69
CA GLY A 69 12.24 35.04 -0.61
C GLY A 69 12.20 33.88 -1.60
N VAL A 70 13.26 33.05 -1.64
CA VAL A 70 13.33 31.85 -2.50
C VAL A 70 12.32 30.79 -2.05
N MET A 71 12.26 30.51 -0.75
CA MET A 71 11.32 29.56 -0.17
C MET A 71 9.87 29.99 -0.41
N TYR A 72 9.55 31.27 -0.21
CA TYR A 72 8.21 31.80 -0.49
C TYR A 72 7.82 31.67 -1.96
N SER A 73 8.74 31.98 -2.88
CA SER A 73 8.51 31.82 -4.32
C SER A 73 8.22 30.36 -4.72
N LEU A 74 8.94 29.42 -4.11
CA LEU A 74 8.69 27.98 -4.27
C LEU A 74 7.32 27.57 -3.75
N LEU A 75 6.96 27.94 -2.51
CA LEU A 75 5.65 27.62 -1.95
C LEU A 75 4.52 28.20 -2.81
N ASN A 76 4.66 29.44 -3.29
CA ASN A 76 3.68 30.04 -4.19
C ASN A 76 3.58 29.29 -5.53
N SER A 77 4.70 28.82 -6.07
CA SER A 77 4.73 27.96 -7.27
C SER A 77 4.03 26.63 -7.02
N ILE A 78 4.21 26.01 -5.84
CA ILE A 78 3.53 24.77 -5.46
C ILE A 78 2.01 24.98 -5.32
N VAL A 79 1.58 26.02 -4.61
CA VAL A 79 0.15 26.32 -4.40
C VAL A 79 -0.57 26.62 -5.72
N SER A 80 0.09 27.34 -6.62
CA SER A 80 -0.47 27.72 -7.93
C SER A 80 -0.35 26.66 -9.02
N SER A 81 0.31 25.53 -8.75
CA SER A 81 0.54 24.47 -9.73
C SER A 81 -0.72 23.65 -9.99
N ASP A 82 -1.16 23.58 -11.25
CA ASP A 82 -2.29 22.74 -11.69
C ASP A 82 -2.09 21.26 -11.32
N LEU A 83 -0.84 20.80 -11.38
CA LEU A 83 -0.47 19.44 -11.01
C LEU A 83 -0.79 19.20 -9.53
N VAL A 84 -0.44 20.15 -8.66
CA VAL A 84 -0.70 20.06 -7.22
C VAL A 84 -2.19 20.07 -6.96
N ILE A 85 -2.95 20.97 -7.60
CA ILE A 85 -4.41 21.04 -7.47
C ILE A 85 -5.07 19.70 -7.81
N LYS A 86 -4.67 19.05 -8.92
CA LYS A 86 -5.18 17.73 -9.30
C LYS A 86 -4.88 16.64 -8.27
N ASN A 87 -3.69 16.67 -7.67
CA ASN A 87 -3.29 15.63 -6.72
C ASN A 87 -3.90 15.81 -5.32
N ARG A 88 -4.42 17.01 -5.02
CA ARG A 88 -5.01 17.32 -3.71
C ARG A 88 -6.25 16.49 -3.38
N GLU A 89 -6.93 15.94 -4.39
CA GLU A 89 -7.98 14.93 -4.20
C GLU A 89 -7.56 13.75 -3.31
N TYR A 90 -6.26 13.43 -3.28
CA TYR A 90 -5.74 12.25 -2.58
C TYR A 90 -4.74 12.57 -1.47
N SER A 91 -4.16 13.78 -1.46
CA SER A 91 -3.22 14.20 -0.42
C SER A 91 -3.92 14.86 0.77
N ILE A 92 -5.08 15.51 0.57
CA ILE A 92 -5.82 16.16 1.65
C ILE A 92 -6.16 15.15 2.75
N ALA A 93 -5.86 15.51 3.99
CA ALA A 93 -6.02 14.67 5.18
C ALA A 93 -5.30 13.30 5.13
N ASN A 94 -4.43 13.06 4.14
CA ASN A 94 -3.59 11.87 4.04
C ASN A 94 -2.14 12.22 4.36
N SER A 95 -1.74 11.94 5.61
CA SER A 95 -0.40 12.30 6.10
C SER A 95 0.69 11.59 5.29
N ALA A 96 0.56 10.28 5.03
CA ALA A 96 1.61 9.53 4.35
C ALA A 96 1.80 9.95 2.88
N VAL A 97 0.73 10.23 2.13
CA VAL A 97 0.86 10.79 0.77
C VAL A 97 1.46 12.20 0.81
N SER A 98 1.06 13.04 1.77
CA SER A 98 1.59 14.40 1.92
C SER A 98 3.08 14.42 2.29
N VAL A 99 3.52 13.52 3.18
CA VAL A 99 4.94 13.34 3.50
C VAL A 99 5.70 12.80 2.28
N ALA A 100 5.15 11.81 1.56
CA ALA A 100 5.76 11.28 0.34
C ALA A 100 5.96 12.36 -0.73
N LEU A 101 4.96 13.20 -0.96
CA LEU A 101 5.05 14.36 -1.86
C LEU A 101 6.15 15.31 -1.42
N THR A 102 6.16 15.70 -0.15
CA THR A 102 7.12 16.67 0.39
C THR A 102 8.55 16.15 0.27
N VAL A 103 8.80 14.92 0.72
CA VAL A 103 10.13 14.30 0.71
C VAL A 103 10.60 14.08 -0.72
N SER A 104 9.75 13.54 -1.60
CA SER A 104 10.12 13.30 -2.98
C SER A 104 10.35 14.60 -3.75
N TYR A 105 9.49 15.62 -3.56
CA TYR A 105 9.65 16.94 -4.16
C TYR A 105 10.98 17.58 -3.75
N MET A 106 11.27 17.62 -2.46
CA MET A 106 12.52 18.23 -1.96
C MET A 106 13.75 17.48 -2.45
N GLN A 107 13.71 16.15 -2.50
CA GLN A 107 14.81 15.36 -3.04
C GLN A 107 15.05 15.67 -4.53
N HIS A 108 14.01 15.56 -5.36
CA HIS A 108 14.15 15.78 -6.81
C HIS A 108 14.50 17.24 -7.14
N LEU A 109 13.98 18.21 -6.38
CA LEU A 109 14.32 19.63 -6.57
C LEU A 109 15.82 19.86 -6.36
N ILE A 110 16.36 19.35 -5.25
CA ILE A 110 17.78 19.54 -4.93
C ILE A 110 18.66 18.77 -5.91
N GLU A 111 18.31 17.53 -6.27
CA GLU A 111 19.05 16.75 -7.27
C GLU A 111 19.06 17.43 -8.65
N GLU A 112 17.95 18.01 -9.10
CA GLU A 112 17.89 18.74 -10.37
C GLU A 112 18.72 20.02 -10.33
N LEU A 113 18.66 20.80 -9.22
CA LEU A 113 19.49 21.99 -9.06
C LEU A 113 20.99 21.67 -9.00
N GLU A 114 21.38 20.58 -8.30
CA GLU A 114 22.77 20.12 -8.28
C GLU A 114 23.24 19.63 -9.64
N LYS A 115 22.37 18.97 -10.41
CA LYS A 115 22.66 18.56 -11.78
C LYS A 115 22.88 19.76 -12.68
N ILE A 116 22.04 20.78 -12.60
CA ILE A 116 22.20 22.04 -13.34
C ILE A 116 23.53 22.71 -12.95
N LYS A 117 23.83 22.83 -11.65
CA LYS A 117 25.09 23.39 -11.14
C LYS A 117 26.33 22.71 -11.74
N ARG A 118 26.30 21.38 -11.93
CA ARG A 118 27.42 20.60 -12.45
C ARG A 118 27.49 20.53 -13.97
N THR A 119 26.35 20.46 -14.65
CA THR A 119 26.27 20.05 -16.06
C THR A 119 25.91 21.20 -17.02
N SER A 120 25.28 22.28 -16.56
CA SER A 120 24.93 23.40 -17.44
C SER A 120 26.16 24.03 -18.06
N GLN A 121 26.10 24.38 -19.34
CA GLN A 121 27.18 25.09 -20.03
C GLN A 121 27.15 26.60 -19.79
N SER A 122 25.98 27.15 -19.42
CA SER A 122 25.81 28.55 -19.05
C SER A 122 26.31 28.80 -17.63
N GLN A 123 27.23 29.74 -17.46
CA GLN A 123 27.68 30.18 -16.13
C GLN A 123 26.54 30.84 -15.35
N GLU A 124 25.64 31.56 -16.02
CA GLU A 124 24.48 32.21 -15.41
C GLU A 124 23.50 31.20 -14.79
N GLU A 125 23.29 30.05 -15.45
CA GLU A 125 22.43 28.99 -14.92
C GLU A 125 23.05 28.30 -13.69
N ARG A 126 24.38 28.14 -13.69
CA ARG A 126 25.10 27.56 -12.53
C ARG A 126 25.00 28.49 -11.33
N ASP A 127 25.23 29.79 -11.55
CA ASP A 127 25.16 30.81 -10.50
C ASP A 127 23.72 30.93 -9.95
N ALA A 128 22.71 30.88 -10.82
CA ALA A 128 21.30 30.86 -10.41
C ALA A 128 20.95 29.59 -9.61
N ALA A 129 21.40 28.40 -10.04
CA ALA A 129 21.19 27.16 -9.31
C ALA A 129 21.84 27.19 -7.92
N GLU A 130 23.05 27.74 -7.82
CA GLU A 130 23.75 27.91 -6.55
C GLU A 130 23.05 28.90 -5.61
N GLN A 131 22.54 30.02 -6.13
CA GLN A 131 21.74 30.96 -5.34
C GLN A 131 20.47 30.32 -4.79
N ILE A 132 19.77 29.51 -5.59
CA ILE A 132 18.57 28.80 -5.13
C ILE A 132 18.91 27.77 -4.06
N LEU A 133 19.97 26.97 -4.26
CA LEU A 133 20.42 25.98 -3.27
C LEU A 133 20.83 26.64 -1.95
N ASN A 134 21.55 27.75 -2.01
CA ASN A 134 21.95 28.50 -0.81
C ASN A 134 20.74 29.11 -0.09
N GLY A 135 19.73 29.60 -0.83
CA GLY A 135 18.47 30.11 -0.27
C GLY A 135 17.59 29.03 0.38
N LEU A 136 17.83 27.76 0.09
CA LEU A 136 17.14 26.62 0.71
C LEU A 136 17.86 26.09 1.97
N MET A 137 19.16 26.38 2.12
CA MET A 137 20.01 25.80 3.15
C MET A 137 20.20 26.75 4.34
N LYS A 138 20.20 26.20 5.56
CA LYS A 138 20.29 26.96 6.83
C LYS A 138 21.67 27.57 7.08
N ASN A 139 22.72 27.09 6.41
CA ASN A 139 24.11 27.56 6.56
C ASN A 139 24.44 28.80 5.72
N ALA A 140 23.51 29.74 5.58
CA ALA A 140 23.85 31.11 5.21
C ALA A 140 24.39 31.89 6.42
N SER A 141 25.34 31.33 7.17
CA SER A 141 26.11 32.09 8.14
C SER A 141 27.13 32.95 7.40
N SER A 142 26.78 34.23 7.22
CA SER A 142 27.68 35.36 7.48
C SER A 142 29.10 35.26 6.88
N GLY A 143 29.18 35.05 5.57
CA GLY A 143 30.37 35.39 4.79
C GLY A 143 30.25 36.82 4.27
N GLN A 144 31.10 37.71 4.77
CA GLN A 144 31.28 39.07 4.27
C GLN A 144 31.44 39.07 2.74
N GLY A 145 30.46 39.64 2.06
CA GLY A 145 30.44 39.73 0.61
C GLY A 145 29.16 40.38 0.08
N ARG A 146 28.50 41.25 0.87
CA ARG A 146 27.50 42.18 0.35
C ARG A 146 28.24 43.35 -0.30
N GLU A 147 28.90 43.08 -1.42
CA GLU A 147 29.09 44.12 -2.41
C GLU A 147 27.84 44.18 -3.28
N GLN A 148 27.32 45.39 -3.33
CA GLN A 148 26.10 45.84 -3.95
C GLN A 148 26.16 45.64 -5.46
N ARG A 149 25.97 44.41 -5.95
CA ARG A 149 25.53 44.21 -7.34
C ARG A 149 24.06 44.58 -7.40
N ALA A 150 23.79 45.71 -8.06
CA ALA A 150 22.46 46.11 -8.48
C ALA A 150 21.70 44.87 -9.00
N ARG A 151 20.46 44.69 -8.51
CA ARG A 151 19.56 43.63 -8.99
C ARG A 151 19.31 43.86 -10.49
N ASP A 152 20.12 43.26 -11.34
CA ASP A 152 19.85 43.19 -12.76
C ASP A 152 18.54 42.43 -12.95
N LYS A 153 17.55 43.09 -13.58
CA LYS A 153 16.25 42.48 -13.90
C LYS A 153 16.43 41.17 -14.68
N ASN A 154 17.47 41.06 -15.49
CA ASN A 154 17.80 39.86 -16.26
C ASN A 154 18.23 38.69 -15.35
N THR A 155 19.05 38.94 -14.32
CA THR A 155 19.47 37.91 -13.37
C THR A 155 18.28 37.38 -12.56
N GLN A 156 17.36 38.26 -12.19
CA GLN A 156 16.14 37.89 -11.47
C GLN A 156 15.17 37.08 -12.36
N GLN A 157 15.02 37.46 -13.63
CA GLN A 157 14.23 36.70 -14.61
C GLN A 157 14.82 35.31 -14.90
N ASN A 158 16.15 35.21 -15.02
CA ASN A 158 16.82 33.92 -15.21
C ASN A 158 16.65 33.02 -13.99
N LEU A 159 16.73 33.57 -12.77
CA LEU A 159 16.51 32.83 -11.53
C LEU A 159 15.07 32.31 -11.43
N GLU A 160 14.07 33.14 -11.72
CA GLU A 160 12.65 32.72 -11.73
C GLU A 160 12.38 31.64 -12.79
N LYS A 161 12.95 31.79 -13.99
CA LYS A 161 12.82 30.80 -15.07
C LYS A 161 13.43 29.46 -14.68
N LEU A 162 14.64 29.46 -14.12
CA LEU A 162 15.31 28.24 -13.67
C LEU A 162 14.55 27.57 -12.53
N LEU A 163 14.08 28.37 -11.56
CA LEU A 163 13.29 27.89 -10.44
C LEU A 163 12.01 27.20 -10.92
N LYS A 164 11.30 27.82 -11.89
CA LYS A 164 10.10 27.25 -12.49
C LYS A 164 10.39 25.92 -13.19
N GLN A 165 11.44 25.85 -14.00
CA GLN A 165 11.83 24.62 -14.69
C GLN A 165 12.19 23.49 -13.71
N ALA A 166 12.98 23.80 -12.68
CA ALA A 166 13.35 22.84 -11.64
C ALA A 166 12.12 22.38 -10.84
N HIS A 167 11.22 23.31 -10.48
CA HIS A 167 9.97 23.02 -9.79
C HIS A 167 9.07 22.08 -10.61
N GLU A 168 8.81 22.38 -11.88
CA GLU A 168 7.94 21.56 -12.75
C GLU A 168 8.45 20.12 -12.85
N LYS A 169 9.76 19.95 -13.08
CA LYS A 169 10.38 18.63 -13.21
C LYS A 169 10.39 17.86 -11.89
N ALA A 170 10.72 18.52 -10.78
CA ALA A 170 10.70 17.91 -9.45
C ALA A 170 9.29 17.52 -9.03
N MET A 171 8.30 18.37 -9.28
CA MET A 171 6.91 18.12 -8.93
C MET A 171 6.32 16.94 -9.73
N SER A 172 6.64 16.84 -11.03
CA SER A 172 6.21 15.70 -11.85
C SER A 172 6.70 14.37 -11.27
N LYS A 173 7.99 14.27 -10.94
CA LYS A 173 8.56 13.05 -10.34
C LYS A 173 7.99 12.78 -8.93
N ALA A 174 7.79 13.82 -8.14
CA ALA A 174 7.20 13.70 -6.81
C ALA A 174 5.77 13.15 -6.85
N MET A 175 5.00 13.50 -7.88
CA MET A 175 3.66 12.97 -8.08
C MET A 175 3.65 11.51 -8.50
N GLU A 176 4.59 11.09 -9.35
CA GLU A 176 4.74 9.67 -9.68
C GLU A 176 5.04 8.84 -8.43
N ASP A 177 6.00 9.29 -7.62
CA ASP A 177 6.35 8.64 -6.35
C ASP A 177 5.14 8.60 -5.42
N ALA A 178 4.44 9.71 -5.22
CA ALA A 178 3.28 9.80 -4.35
C ALA A 178 2.09 8.96 -4.82
N ASN A 179 1.85 8.87 -6.13
CA ASN A 179 0.82 7.99 -6.70
C ASN A 179 1.15 6.52 -6.45
N ALA A 180 2.41 6.11 -6.55
CA ALA A 180 2.83 4.76 -6.21
C ALA A 180 2.66 4.47 -4.71
N VAL A 181 2.98 5.43 -3.82
CA VAL A 181 2.70 5.33 -2.37
C VAL A 181 1.19 5.17 -2.12
N LYS A 182 0.35 5.99 -2.76
CA LYS A 182 -1.12 5.90 -2.67
C LYS A 182 -1.62 4.53 -3.12
N ASN A 183 -1.13 4.01 -4.24
CA ASN A 183 -1.54 2.69 -4.74
C ASN A 183 -1.14 1.58 -3.77
N MET A 184 0.07 1.65 -3.21
CA MET A 184 0.51 0.75 -2.15
C MET A 184 -0.40 0.85 -0.92
N GLN A 185 -0.74 2.05 -0.47
CA GLN A 185 -1.68 2.26 0.63
C GLN A 185 -3.06 1.64 0.36
N LYS A 186 -3.59 1.77 -0.86
CA LYS A 186 -4.90 1.19 -1.21
C LYS A 186 -4.90 -0.34 -1.19
N ILE A 187 -3.84 -0.95 -1.72
CA ILE A 187 -3.73 -2.41 -1.82
C ILE A 187 -3.48 -3.01 -0.43
N VAL A 188 -2.61 -2.37 0.35
CA VAL A 188 -2.14 -2.89 1.63
C VAL A 188 -3.05 -2.48 2.79
N GLY A 189 -3.60 -1.26 2.76
CA GLY A 189 -4.38 -0.65 3.83
C GLY A 189 -5.81 -1.14 3.97
N GLY A 190 -6.39 -1.77 2.94
CA GLY A 190 -7.76 -2.28 2.97
C GLY A 190 -8.80 -1.16 3.20
N ASN A 191 -9.48 -0.71 2.14
CA ASN A 191 -10.52 0.33 2.24
C ASN A 191 -11.84 -0.20 2.84
N GLY A 192 -11.79 -0.77 4.06
CA GLY A 192 -12.96 -1.05 4.87
C GLY A 192 -13.30 0.16 5.73
N ALA A 193 -14.39 0.86 5.43
CA ALA A 193 -15.02 1.72 6.44
C ALA A 193 -15.32 0.84 7.67
N GLY A 194 -14.83 1.23 8.85
CA GLY A 194 -15.02 0.48 10.11
C GLY A 194 -13.91 -0.50 10.50
N THR A 195 -12.92 -0.80 9.63
CA THR A 195 -11.69 -1.47 10.07
C THR A 195 -10.70 -0.41 10.55
N GLY A 196 -10.69 -0.17 11.87
CA GLY A 196 -10.02 0.95 12.56
C GLY A 196 -8.49 1.00 12.50
N SER A 197 -7.86 0.64 11.38
CA SER A 197 -6.43 0.83 11.19
C SER A 197 -6.18 1.20 9.74
N MET A 198 -6.33 2.50 9.41
CA MET A 198 -5.54 3.04 8.31
C MET A 198 -4.09 2.66 8.62
N LEU A 199 -3.46 1.88 7.75
CA LEU A 199 -2.06 1.56 7.93
C LEU A 199 -1.27 2.86 7.86
N ASN A 200 -0.87 3.36 9.02
CA ASN A 200 -0.03 4.53 9.12
C ASN A 200 1.38 4.11 8.75
N PHE A 201 1.69 4.23 7.45
CA PHE A 201 3.05 4.14 6.91
C PHE A 201 3.92 5.33 7.30
N GLU A 202 3.40 6.28 8.08
CA GLU A 202 4.10 7.49 8.47
C GLU A 202 5.46 7.17 9.14
N GLY A 203 5.55 6.07 9.92
CA GLY A 203 6.79 5.58 10.53
C GLY A 203 7.85 5.06 9.55
N GLU A 204 7.43 4.53 8.41
CA GLU A 204 8.27 3.75 7.49
C GLU A 204 8.19 4.30 6.05
N ILE A 205 7.83 5.57 5.90
CA ILE A 205 7.58 6.20 4.61
C ILE A 205 8.83 6.17 3.70
N HIS A 206 10.04 6.17 4.27
CA HIS A 206 11.29 6.03 3.53
C HIS A 206 11.43 4.65 2.87
N GLU A 207 11.00 3.57 3.53
CA GLU A 207 10.99 2.22 2.95
C GLU A 207 9.92 2.13 1.86
N VAL A 208 8.74 2.71 2.11
CA VAL A 208 7.65 2.78 1.13
C VAL A 208 8.08 3.53 -0.14
N LEU A 209 8.73 4.69 0.00
CA LEU A 209 9.28 5.45 -1.12
C LEU A 209 10.38 4.68 -1.87
N ARG A 210 11.22 3.93 -1.16
CA ARG A 210 12.24 3.09 -1.79
C ARG A 210 11.62 1.94 -2.60
N LEU A 211 10.59 1.31 -2.05
CA LEU A 211 9.85 0.25 -2.74
C LEU A 211 9.03 0.77 -3.91
N SER A 212 8.41 1.95 -3.78
CA SER A 212 7.61 2.55 -4.84
C SER A 212 8.44 2.96 -6.06
N ARG A 213 9.74 3.24 -5.86
CA ARG A 213 10.71 3.51 -6.93
C ARG A 213 11.24 2.25 -7.62
N ASN A 214 11.00 1.07 -7.07
CA ASN A 214 11.34 -0.18 -7.75
C ASN A 214 10.41 -0.37 -8.96
N THR A 215 11.00 -0.56 -10.14
CA THR A 215 10.26 -0.64 -11.41
C THR A 215 9.32 -1.84 -11.48
N GLU A 216 9.70 -3.00 -10.92
CA GLU A 216 8.82 -4.18 -10.87
C GLU A 216 7.64 -3.94 -9.95
N ILE A 217 7.89 -3.42 -8.73
CA ILE A 217 6.82 -3.12 -7.77
C ILE A 217 5.87 -2.08 -8.36
N ARG A 218 6.40 -1.03 -9.00
CA ARG A 218 5.58 0.00 -9.66
C ARG A 218 4.67 -0.60 -10.73
N LYS A 219 5.18 -1.46 -11.61
CA LYS A 219 4.37 -2.17 -12.62
C LYS A 219 3.27 -3.02 -11.98
N ILE A 220 3.58 -3.74 -10.90
CA ILE A 220 2.61 -4.56 -10.17
C ILE A 220 1.52 -3.68 -9.54
N LEU A 221 1.89 -2.58 -8.89
CA LEU A 221 0.93 -1.66 -8.26
C LEU A 221 0.05 -0.95 -9.30
N GLU A 222 0.61 -0.57 -10.44
CA GLU A 222 -0.14 0.02 -11.56
C GLU A 222 -1.16 -0.98 -12.11
N PHE A 223 -0.75 -2.24 -12.35
CA PHE A 223 -1.65 -3.31 -12.76
C PHE A 223 -2.79 -3.54 -11.75
N LEU A 224 -2.49 -3.55 -10.46
CA LEU A 224 -3.51 -3.74 -9.42
C LEU A 224 -4.42 -2.52 -9.22
N SER A 225 -3.97 -1.31 -9.56
CA SER A 225 -4.74 -0.08 -9.36
C SER A 225 -5.97 0.02 -10.27
N GLY A 226 -5.94 -0.66 -11.41
CA GLY A 226 -7.05 -0.74 -12.36
C GLY A 226 -8.18 -1.69 -11.94
N LEU A 227 -7.98 -2.50 -10.90
CA LEU A 227 -8.97 -3.46 -10.46
C LEU A 227 -10.14 -2.79 -9.73
N PRO A 228 -11.40 -3.12 -10.07
CA PRO A 228 -12.54 -2.78 -9.23
C PRO A 228 -12.32 -3.37 -7.83
N LYS A 229 -12.97 -2.81 -6.80
CA LYS A 229 -12.75 -3.19 -5.39
C LYS A 229 -12.77 -4.72 -5.21
N LEU A 230 -11.58 -5.32 -5.14
CA LEU A 230 -11.33 -6.74 -4.91
C LEU A 230 -12.19 -7.24 -3.74
N GLY A 231 -13.11 -8.17 -3.98
CA GLY A 231 -13.93 -8.75 -2.91
C GLY A 231 -15.15 -7.93 -2.47
N SER A 232 -15.68 -7.01 -3.29
CA SER A 232 -17.04 -6.48 -3.05
C SER A 232 -18.14 -7.56 -3.17
N ILE A 233 -17.81 -8.70 -3.76
CA ILE A 233 -18.73 -9.83 -4.05
C ILE A 233 -18.28 -11.12 -3.35
N SER A 234 -17.44 -11.05 -2.29
CA SER A 234 -17.25 -12.25 -1.45
C SER A 234 -18.50 -12.38 -0.59
N LYS A 235 -19.50 -13.13 -1.08
CA LYS A 235 -20.66 -13.55 -0.29
C LYS A 235 -20.12 -14.36 0.89
N LYS A 236 -19.92 -13.69 2.03
CA LYS A 236 -19.54 -14.36 3.27
C LYS A 236 -20.57 -15.45 3.50
N LYS A 237 -20.15 -16.71 3.49
CA LYS A 237 -21.02 -17.82 3.84
C LYS A 237 -21.52 -17.55 5.27
N THR A 238 -22.83 -17.44 5.40
CA THR A 238 -23.47 -17.28 6.69
C THR A 238 -24.16 -18.58 7.02
N THR A 239 -23.95 -19.04 8.24
CA THR A 239 -24.59 -20.25 8.75
C THR A 239 -25.52 -19.86 9.89
N ARG A 240 -26.67 -20.53 9.97
CA ARG A 240 -27.67 -20.29 11.02
C ARG A 240 -27.07 -20.73 12.35
N TYR A 241 -27.18 -19.88 13.37
CA TYR A 241 -26.65 -20.19 14.70
C TYR A 241 -27.43 -19.46 15.80
N SER A 242 -27.71 -20.12 16.91
CA SER A 242 -28.53 -19.58 18.00
C SER A 242 -27.93 -18.33 18.69
N ARG A 243 -26.60 -18.16 18.61
CA ARG A 243 -25.85 -17.01 19.15
C ARG A 243 -25.28 -16.06 18.09
N GLY A 244 -25.89 -16.02 16.90
CA GLY A 244 -25.47 -15.13 15.81
C GLY A 244 -25.95 -13.69 15.90
N GLU A 245 -25.53 -12.88 14.93
CA GLU A 245 -26.07 -11.53 14.67
C GLU A 245 -27.52 -11.66 14.21
N LEU A 246 -28.41 -10.78 14.69
CA LEU A 246 -29.80 -10.75 14.25
C LEU A 246 -29.86 -10.34 12.78
N PHE A 247 -30.33 -11.25 11.93
CA PHE A 247 -30.46 -11.01 10.50
C PHE A 247 -31.91 -10.72 10.10
N GLY A 248 -32.87 -11.39 10.74
CA GLY A 248 -34.28 -11.24 10.43
C GLY A 248 -35.17 -12.13 11.28
N TYR A 249 -36.28 -12.57 10.69
CA TYR A 249 -37.28 -13.41 11.33
C TYR A 249 -37.58 -14.63 10.46
N GLU A 250 -37.90 -15.75 11.09
CA GLU A 250 -38.39 -16.97 10.43
C GLU A 250 -39.45 -17.64 11.31
N GLU A 251 -40.29 -18.51 10.75
CA GLU A 251 -41.25 -19.30 11.51
C GLU A 251 -40.65 -20.66 11.88
N GLY A 252 -40.98 -21.18 13.06
CA GLY A 252 -40.57 -22.50 13.50
C GLY A 252 -41.03 -22.84 14.91
N ASP A 253 -40.33 -23.79 15.53
CA ASP A 253 -40.65 -24.39 16.83
C ASP A 253 -39.49 -24.31 17.85
N ASP A 254 -38.40 -23.61 17.52
CA ASP A 254 -37.21 -23.52 18.36
C ASP A 254 -37.36 -22.49 19.48
N ILE A 255 -37.55 -23.01 20.70
CA ILE A 255 -37.80 -22.24 21.92
C ILE A 255 -36.67 -21.24 22.24
N GLU A 256 -35.42 -21.55 21.91
CA GLU A 256 -34.28 -20.66 22.22
C GLU A 256 -34.25 -19.38 21.36
N ARG A 257 -35.00 -19.37 20.26
CA ARG A 257 -34.97 -18.29 19.27
C ARG A 257 -36.27 -17.50 19.19
N ILE A 258 -37.26 -17.77 20.04
CA ILE A 258 -38.56 -17.10 20.01
C ILE A 258 -38.43 -15.58 20.11
N VAL A 259 -39.17 -14.86 19.27
CA VAL A 259 -39.27 -13.40 19.33
C VAL A 259 -40.03 -12.97 20.57
N SER A 260 -39.56 -11.95 21.27
CA SER A 260 -40.17 -11.51 22.53
C SER A 260 -41.67 -11.18 22.43
N SER A 261 -42.15 -10.78 21.24
CA SER A 261 -43.56 -10.52 20.97
C SER A 261 -44.43 -11.78 20.99
N GLU A 262 -43.90 -12.95 20.61
CA GLU A 262 -44.63 -14.22 20.67
C GLU A 262 -44.83 -14.69 22.11
N LEU A 263 -43.87 -14.38 23.00
CA LEU A 263 -43.98 -14.66 24.44
C LEU A 263 -45.02 -13.79 25.16
N ALA A 264 -45.47 -12.71 24.51
CA ALA A 264 -46.53 -11.86 25.04
C ALA A 264 -47.93 -12.31 24.61
N LEU A 265 -48.05 -13.36 23.79
CA LEU A 265 -49.33 -13.95 23.39
C LEU A 265 -49.96 -14.71 24.56
N PRO A 266 -51.30 -14.83 24.60
CA PRO A 266 -51.96 -15.74 25.52
C PRO A 266 -51.44 -17.18 25.36
N ASP A 267 -51.28 -17.89 26.47
CA ASP A 267 -50.69 -19.24 26.53
C ASP A 267 -51.30 -20.20 25.49
N GLU A 268 -52.62 -20.22 25.37
CA GLU A 268 -53.36 -21.09 24.43
C GLU A 268 -52.97 -20.82 22.96
N LEU A 269 -52.83 -19.54 22.59
CA LEU A 269 -52.45 -19.13 21.24
C LEU A 269 -50.98 -19.41 20.98
N PHE A 270 -50.12 -19.18 21.99
CA PHE A 270 -48.70 -19.51 21.91
C PHE A 270 -48.48 -21.01 21.70
N TYR A 271 -49.13 -21.85 22.50
CA TYR A 271 -49.02 -23.31 22.39
C TYR A 271 -49.56 -23.84 21.05
N LEU A 272 -50.64 -23.25 20.52
CA LEU A 272 -51.15 -23.60 19.20
C LEU A 272 -50.11 -23.31 18.12
N LYS A 273 -49.56 -22.08 18.10
CA LYS A 273 -48.51 -21.71 17.12
C LYS A 273 -47.26 -22.56 17.28
N LEU A 274 -46.89 -22.92 18.51
CA LEU A 274 -45.73 -23.79 18.79
C LEU A 274 -45.96 -25.21 18.25
N ALA A 275 -47.15 -25.77 18.46
CA ALA A 275 -47.50 -27.09 17.94
C ALA A 275 -47.56 -27.13 16.40
N GLU A 276 -47.96 -26.04 15.76
CA GLU A 276 -48.00 -25.90 14.30
C GLU A 276 -46.65 -25.50 13.68
N GLY A 277 -45.64 -25.20 14.50
CA GLY A 277 -44.33 -24.72 14.03
C GLY A 277 -44.38 -23.33 13.37
N GLN A 278 -45.35 -22.49 13.77
CA GLN A 278 -45.60 -21.15 13.23
C GLN A 278 -45.19 -20.03 14.20
N VAL A 279 -44.38 -20.33 15.21
CA VAL A 279 -43.88 -19.30 16.14
C VAL A 279 -42.83 -18.47 15.44
N LEU A 280 -42.91 -17.15 15.57
CA LEU A 280 -41.90 -16.25 15.03
C LEU A 280 -40.60 -16.38 15.83
N LEU A 281 -39.52 -16.69 15.13
CA LEU A 281 -38.17 -16.87 15.64
C LEU A 281 -37.24 -15.79 15.11
N TYR A 282 -36.29 -15.36 15.93
CA TYR A 282 -35.15 -14.56 15.51
C TYR A 282 -34.24 -15.40 14.60
N GLN A 283 -34.14 -15.00 13.34
CA GLN A 283 -33.16 -15.56 12.42
C GLN A 283 -31.79 -14.94 12.74
N LYS A 284 -30.94 -15.73 13.39
CA LYS A 284 -29.58 -15.34 13.75
C LYS A 284 -28.58 -16.04 12.84
N GLN A 285 -27.64 -15.27 12.30
CA GLN A 285 -26.60 -15.77 11.42
C GLN A 285 -25.22 -15.47 12.00
N VAL A 286 -24.32 -16.44 11.94
CA VAL A 286 -22.90 -16.24 12.20
C VAL A 286 -22.17 -16.22 10.87
N LYS A 287 -21.30 -15.24 10.69
CA LYS A 287 -20.35 -15.22 9.57
C LYS A 287 -19.38 -16.38 9.77
N GLU A 288 -19.32 -17.31 8.82
CA GLU A 288 -18.32 -18.37 8.89
C GLU A 288 -16.92 -17.75 8.88
N SER A 289 -16.09 -18.17 9.84
CA SER A 289 -14.69 -17.79 9.86
C SER A 289 -13.96 -18.54 8.75
N VAL A 290 -13.56 -17.83 7.70
CA VAL A 290 -12.76 -18.40 6.62
C VAL A 290 -11.32 -18.59 7.13
N GLY A 291 -10.75 -19.78 6.96
CA GLY A 291 -9.39 -20.12 7.40
C GLY A 291 -8.31 -19.29 6.68
N PRO A 292 -7.05 -19.23 7.16
CA PRO A 292 -5.97 -18.49 6.49
C PRO A 292 -5.72 -18.92 5.05
N ILE A 293 -5.17 -18.00 4.24
CA ILE A 293 -4.71 -18.30 2.88
C ILE A 293 -3.26 -18.77 2.95
N TYR A 294 -2.96 -19.95 2.40
CA TYR A 294 -1.60 -20.42 2.19
C TYR A 294 -1.25 -20.39 0.70
N LEU A 295 -0.34 -19.51 0.30
CA LEU A 295 0.05 -19.28 -1.09
C LEU A 295 1.45 -19.85 -1.37
N LEU A 296 1.50 -20.77 -2.33
CA LEU A 296 2.71 -21.28 -2.96
C LEU A 296 2.93 -20.56 -4.30
N LEU A 297 4.09 -19.93 -4.46
CA LEU A 297 4.43 -19.16 -5.65
C LEU A 297 5.68 -19.73 -6.32
N ASP A 298 5.51 -20.24 -7.53
CA ASP A 298 6.59 -20.80 -8.34
C ASP A 298 7.51 -19.70 -8.88
N LYS A 299 8.81 -19.81 -8.59
CA LYS A 299 9.84 -18.92 -9.11
C LYS A 299 10.87 -19.65 -9.98
N SER A 300 10.48 -20.75 -10.61
CA SER A 300 11.28 -21.49 -11.57
C SER A 300 11.70 -20.64 -12.78
N GLY A 301 12.64 -21.16 -13.58
CA GLY A 301 13.10 -20.46 -14.79
C GLY A 301 12.01 -20.24 -15.84
N SER A 302 11.03 -21.15 -15.94
CA SER A 302 9.92 -21.08 -16.90
C SER A 302 8.93 -19.94 -16.58
N MET A 303 8.92 -19.50 -15.33
CA MET A 303 8.14 -18.37 -14.82
C MET A 303 8.76 -17.00 -15.10
N ASP A 304 9.97 -16.91 -15.64
CA ASP A 304 10.64 -15.62 -15.83
C ASP A 304 9.88 -14.67 -16.79
N GLY A 305 10.07 -13.37 -16.60
CA GLY A 305 9.39 -12.33 -17.39
C GLY A 305 7.97 -12.00 -16.90
N GLU A 306 6.98 -12.03 -17.81
CA GLU A 306 5.61 -11.57 -17.50
C GLU A 306 4.88 -12.49 -16.51
N LYS A 307 5.12 -13.80 -16.55
CA LYS A 307 4.43 -14.79 -15.71
C LYS A 307 4.69 -14.52 -14.23
N ILE A 308 5.95 -14.34 -13.83
CA ILE A 308 6.31 -14.04 -12.43
C ILE A 308 5.78 -12.67 -11.98
N ILE A 309 5.80 -11.64 -12.85
CA ILE A 309 5.25 -10.32 -12.51
C ILE A 309 3.75 -10.43 -12.22
N TRP A 310 3.02 -11.17 -13.05
CA TRP A 310 1.59 -11.41 -12.85
C TRP A 310 1.33 -12.26 -11.60
N ALA A 311 2.11 -13.32 -11.36
CA ALA A 311 2.00 -14.14 -10.14
C ALA A 311 2.21 -13.31 -8.86
N LYS A 312 3.20 -12.40 -8.85
CA LYS A 312 3.42 -11.46 -7.75
C LYS A 312 2.23 -10.50 -7.57
N ALA A 313 1.60 -10.05 -8.66
CA ALA A 313 0.40 -9.22 -8.59
C ALA A 313 -0.78 -9.98 -7.96
N VAL A 314 -1.01 -11.23 -8.38
CA VAL A 314 -2.01 -12.11 -7.76
C VAL A 314 -1.72 -12.33 -6.28
N ALA A 315 -0.46 -12.53 -5.90
CA ALA A 315 -0.07 -12.68 -4.49
C ALA A 315 -0.42 -11.46 -3.64
N LEU A 316 -0.16 -10.24 -4.13
CA LEU A 316 -0.55 -9.00 -3.45
C LEU A 316 -2.07 -8.79 -3.43
N ALA A 317 -2.79 -9.23 -4.47
CA ALA A 317 -4.25 -9.17 -4.52
C ALA A 317 -4.89 -10.14 -3.51
N LEU A 318 -4.39 -11.38 -3.43
CA LEU A 318 -4.79 -12.37 -2.42
C LEU A 318 -4.48 -11.88 -1.00
N TYR A 319 -3.33 -11.23 -0.80
CA TYR A 319 -3.01 -10.58 0.47
C TYR A 319 -4.03 -9.48 0.81
N SER A 320 -4.39 -8.62 -0.16
CA SER A 320 -5.41 -7.58 0.03
C SER A 320 -6.77 -8.18 0.41
N ARG A 321 -7.16 -9.31 -0.22
CA ARG A 321 -8.36 -10.08 0.15
C ARG A 321 -8.27 -10.62 1.57
N ALA A 322 -7.17 -11.29 1.92
CA ALA A 322 -6.96 -11.84 3.27
C ALA A 322 -7.09 -10.77 4.35
N ARG A 323 -6.52 -9.58 4.12
CA ARG A 323 -6.62 -8.45 5.06
C ARG A 323 -8.05 -7.94 5.23
N ARG A 324 -8.82 -7.82 4.14
CA ARG A 324 -10.25 -7.40 4.19
C ARG A 324 -11.13 -8.43 4.88
N GLU A 325 -10.81 -9.71 4.70
CA GLU A 325 -11.51 -10.83 5.32
C GLU A 325 -11.01 -11.13 6.75
N ASN A 326 -10.02 -10.38 7.25
CA ASN A 326 -9.40 -10.56 8.58
C ASN A 326 -8.81 -11.97 8.78
N ARG A 327 -8.17 -12.50 7.72
CA ARG A 327 -7.53 -13.82 7.64
C ARG A 327 -6.01 -13.66 7.80
N ASP A 328 -5.36 -14.68 8.36
CA ASP A 328 -3.91 -14.76 8.29
C ASP A 328 -3.47 -15.11 6.86
N PHE A 329 -2.30 -14.65 6.45
CA PHE A 329 -1.76 -14.84 5.11
C PHE A 329 -0.37 -15.45 5.19
N TYR A 330 -0.18 -16.57 4.50
CA TYR A 330 1.08 -17.29 4.43
C TYR A 330 1.56 -17.34 2.99
N LEU A 331 2.82 -16.97 2.74
CA LEU A 331 3.42 -16.97 1.41
C LEU A 331 4.74 -17.74 1.44
N ARG A 332 4.88 -18.70 0.54
CA ARG A 332 6.11 -19.46 0.34
C ARG A 332 6.44 -19.52 -1.14
N PHE A 333 7.67 -19.14 -1.46
CA PHE A 333 8.22 -19.31 -2.79
C PHE A 333 8.85 -20.69 -2.92
N PHE A 334 8.91 -21.24 -4.12
CA PHE A 334 9.61 -22.51 -4.38
C PHE A 334 10.25 -22.53 -5.76
N ASP A 335 11.30 -23.33 -5.86
CA ASP A 335 11.91 -23.79 -7.11
C ASP A 335 12.07 -25.33 -7.01
N ASN A 336 13.30 -25.86 -7.04
CA ASN A 336 13.61 -27.23 -6.62
C ASN A 336 13.42 -27.44 -5.11
N ILE A 337 13.45 -26.37 -4.31
CA ILE A 337 13.33 -26.41 -2.85
C ILE A 337 12.35 -25.32 -2.38
N PRO A 338 11.50 -25.61 -1.37
CA PRO A 338 10.68 -24.59 -0.72
C PRO A 338 11.54 -23.59 0.07
N TYR A 339 11.26 -22.29 -0.09
CA TYR A 339 11.92 -21.20 0.62
C TYR A 339 11.29 -20.97 2.02
N PRO A 340 11.93 -20.16 2.88
CA PRO A 340 11.37 -19.81 4.18
C PRO A 340 9.95 -19.24 4.08
N LEU A 341 9.08 -19.69 4.99
CA LEU A 341 7.68 -19.27 5.03
C LEU A 341 7.55 -17.83 5.53
N ILE A 342 6.89 -16.98 4.75
CA ILE A 342 6.54 -15.62 5.14
C ILE A 342 5.17 -15.65 5.78
N LYS A 343 5.08 -15.19 7.04
CA LYS A 343 3.85 -15.17 7.83
C LYS A 343 3.40 -13.72 8.03
N VAL A 344 2.24 -13.36 7.50
CA VAL A 344 1.61 -12.06 7.72
C VAL A 344 0.29 -12.29 8.44
N MET A 345 0.30 -12.10 9.75
CA MET A 345 -0.89 -12.28 10.59
C MET A 345 -1.95 -11.22 10.28
N ARG A 346 -3.21 -11.52 10.59
CA ARG A 346 -4.34 -10.59 10.37
C ARG A 346 -4.16 -9.22 11.04
N ASN A 347 -3.39 -9.15 12.13
CA ASN A 347 -3.03 -7.94 12.86
C ASN A 347 -1.59 -7.45 12.61
N ALA A 348 -0.97 -7.87 11.50
CA ALA A 348 0.40 -7.50 11.14
C ALA A 348 0.58 -5.97 11.12
N LYS A 349 1.76 -5.53 11.60
CA LYS A 349 2.20 -4.14 11.56
C LYS A 349 2.67 -3.77 10.16
N SER A 350 2.67 -2.48 9.84
CA SER A 350 3.15 -1.94 8.55
C SER A 350 4.51 -2.52 8.14
N LYS A 351 5.42 -2.70 9.11
CA LYS A 351 6.77 -3.24 8.91
C LYS A 351 6.80 -4.62 8.28
N ASP A 352 5.97 -5.54 8.78
CA ASP A 352 5.96 -6.92 8.31
C ASP A 352 5.41 -6.99 6.88
N ILE A 353 4.50 -6.08 6.55
CA ILE A 353 3.93 -5.97 5.22
C ILE A 353 4.92 -5.36 4.24
N ILE A 354 5.63 -4.30 4.64
CA ILE A 354 6.71 -3.70 3.85
C ILE A 354 7.79 -4.74 3.56
N LYS A 355 8.20 -5.54 4.55
CA LYS A 355 9.13 -6.66 4.36
C LYS A 355 8.60 -7.69 3.37
N MET A 356 7.31 -8.05 3.44
CA MET A 356 6.71 -8.97 2.47
C MET A 356 6.78 -8.40 1.05
N ILE A 357 6.41 -7.13 0.85
CA ILE A 357 6.47 -6.46 -0.46
C ILE A 357 7.91 -6.36 -0.95
N GLU A 358 8.85 -6.03 -0.07
CA GLU A 358 10.28 -6.00 -0.38
C GLU A 358 10.77 -7.38 -0.82
N TYR A 359 10.36 -8.44 -0.13
CA TYR A 359 10.72 -9.80 -0.49
C TYR A 359 10.15 -10.18 -1.86
N ILE A 360 8.86 -9.93 -2.11
CA ILE A 360 8.20 -10.13 -3.40
C ILE A 360 8.96 -9.38 -4.52
N GLY A 361 9.41 -8.15 -4.26
CA GLY A 361 10.19 -7.35 -5.21
C GLY A 361 11.61 -7.85 -5.49
N LYS A 362 12.20 -8.66 -4.60
CA LYS A 362 13.56 -9.20 -4.77
C LYS A 362 13.59 -10.55 -5.51
N ILE A 363 12.51 -11.32 -5.44
CA ILE A 363 12.46 -12.64 -6.07
C ILE A 363 12.49 -12.50 -7.60
N ARG A 364 13.32 -13.31 -8.26
CA ARG A 364 13.38 -13.44 -9.73
C ARG A 364 13.13 -14.88 -10.13
N GLY A 365 12.63 -15.07 -11.35
CA GLY A 365 12.51 -16.40 -11.96
C GLY A 365 13.88 -17.03 -12.15
N GLY A 366 14.03 -18.30 -11.77
CA GLY A 366 15.25 -19.06 -11.95
C GLY A 366 15.31 -20.35 -11.13
N GLY A 367 16.05 -21.33 -11.63
CA GLY A 367 16.15 -22.67 -11.05
C GLY A 367 15.24 -23.68 -11.73
N GLY A 368 15.24 -24.92 -11.23
CA GLY A 368 14.26 -25.93 -11.62
C GLY A 368 12.98 -25.83 -10.78
N THR A 369 12.14 -26.86 -10.85
CA THR A 369 10.82 -26.88 -10.22
C THR A 369 10.60 -28.24 -9.57
N ASP A 370 10.14 -28.25 -8.32
CA ASP A 370 9.58 -29.42 -7.64
C ASP A 370 8.26 -29.03 -6.97
N ILE A 371 7.17 -29.18 -7.73
CA ILE A 371 5.83 -28.82 -7.28
C ILE A 371 5.40 -29.77 -6.15
N SER A 372 5.70 -31.06 -6.29
CA SER A 372 5.29 -32.09 -5.33
C SER A 372 5.83 -31.78 -3.94
N ARG A 373 7.12 -31.47 -3.84
CA ARG A 373 7.77 -31.12 -2.58
C ARG A 373 7.21 -29.85 -1.97
N SER A 374 6.91 -28.83 -2.78
CA SER A 374 6.34 -27.57 -2.28
C SER A 374 4.98 -27.76 -1.60
N VAL A 375 4.10 -28.59 -2.19
CA VAL A 375 2.78 -28.90 -1.63
C VAL A 375 2.90 -29.75 -0.38
N ILE A 376 3.80 -30.75 -0.38
CA ILE A 376 4.06 -31.59 0.80
C ILE A 376 4.55 -30.72 1.97
N SER A 377 5.51 -29.81 1.75
CA SER A 377 6.00 -28.92 2.80
C SER A 377 4.96 -27.94 3.32
N ALA A 378 3.98 -27.53 2.49
CA ALA A 378 2.84 -26.77 2.97
C ALA A 378 1.93 -27.63 3.87
N CYS A 379 1.68 -28.89 3.51
CA CYS A 379 0.91 -29.82 4.33
C CYS A 379 1.62 -30.12 5.67
N GLU A 380 2.94 -30.25 5.67
CA GLU A 380 3.77 -30.43 6.87
C GLU A 380 3.66 -29.22 7.80
N ASP A 381 3.77 -27.99 7.30
CA ASP A 381 3.59 -26.78 8.12
C ASP A 381 2.23 -26.75 8.83
N ILE A 382 1.17 -27.25 8.17
CA ILE A 382 -0.18 -27.33 8.71
C ILE A 382 -0.25 -28.39 9.81
N LYS A 383 0.31 -29.59 9.55
CA LYS A 383 0.31 -30.71 10.51
C LYS A 383 1.13 -30.42 11.75
N GLU A 384 2.31 -29.83 11.59
CA GLU A 384 3.23 -29.48 12.69
C GLU A 384 2.75 -28.25 13.48
N GLY A 385 1.66 -27.61 13.04
CA GLY A 385 1.07 -26.47 13.73
C GLY A 385 1.86 -25.17 13.57
N HIS A 386 2.77 -25.10 12.58
CA HIS A 386 3.46 -23.87 12.19
C HIS A 386 2.49 -22.84 11.61
N VAL A 387 1.39 -23.29 11.04
CA VAL A 387 0.23 -22.51 10.62
C VAL A 387 -1.04 -23.14 11.19
N LYS A 388 -2.05 -22.35 11.54
CA LYS A 388 -3.28 -22.84 12.21
C LYS A 388 -4.51 -22.55 11.38
N GLY A 389 -5.37 -23.55 11.22
CA GLY A 389 -6.69 -23.39 10.58
C GLY A 389 -6.65 -23.17 9.07
N VAL A 390 -5.51 -23.43 8.41
CA VAL A 390 -5.40 -23.41 6.95
C VAL A 390 -6.21 -24.58 6.40
N SER A 391 -7.22 -24.27 5.60
CA SER A 391 -8.02 -25.26 4.89
C SER A 391 -7.72 -25.29 3.40
N GLU A 392 -7.07 -24.26 2.87
CA GLU A 392 -6.91 -24.05 1.44
C GLU A 392 -5.47 -23.63 1.12
N ILE A 393 -4.86 -24.35 0.18
CA ILE A 393 -3.53 -24.08 -0.36
C ILE A 393 -3.72 -23.63 -1.81
N ILE A 394 -3.25 -22.44 -2.14
CA ILE A 394 -3.26 -21.89 -3.50
C ILE A 394 -1.87 -22.04 -4.10
N LEU A 395 -1.77 -22.66 -5.27
CA LEU A 395 -0.54 -22.88 -6.01
C LEU A 395 -0.55 -22.06 -7.31
N LEU A 396 0.43 -21.17 -7.48
CA LEU A 396 0.68 -20.44 -8.72
C LEU A 396 1.92 -21.02 -9.41
N THR A 397 1.77 -21.58 -10.61
CA THR A 397 2.86 -22.17 -11.41
C THR A 397 2.47 -22.19 -12.89
N ASP A 398 3.41 -22.43 -13.80
CA ASP A 398 3.11 -22.76 -15.20
C ASP A 398 3.04 -24.27 -15.46
N GLY A 399 3.32 -25.11 -14.45
CA GLY A 399 3.05 -26.54 -14.50
C GLY A 399 4.09 -27.37 -15.26
N GLU A 400 5.29 -26.84 -15.53
CA GLU A 400 6.38 -27.56 -16.21
C GLU A 400 7.11 -28.60 -15.30
N ASP A 401 6.37 -29.36 -14.49
CA ASP A 401 6.91 -30.40 -13.60
C ASP A 401 5.98 -31.62 -13.50
N LYS A 402 6.52 -32.79 -13.17
CA LYS A 402 5.75 -34.02 -12.96
C LYS A 402 5.37 -34.16 -11.49
N ILE A 403 4.16 -34.65 -11.22
CA ILE A 403 3.66 -34.71 -9.85
C ILE A 403 3.51 -36.13 -9.35
N ALA A 404 3.99 -36.35 -8.13
CA ALA A 404 3.78 -37.58 -7.38
C ALA A 404 2.35 -37.61 -6.81
N GLU A 405 1.35 -37.87 -7.67
CA GLU A 405 -0.08 -37.74 -7.35
C GLU A 405 -0.50 -38.45 -6.06
N THR A 406 -0.01 -39.67 -5.86
CA THR A 406 -0.36 -40.50 -4.71
C THR A 406 0.12 -39.89 -3.40
N THR A 407 1.36 -39.39 -3.38
CA THR A 407 1.98 -38.76 -2.21
C THR A 407 1.34 -37.41 -1.90
N VAL A 408 1.07 -36.59 -2.93
CA VAL A 408 0.45 -35.27 -2.75
C VAL A 408 -0.99 -35.42 -2.25
N ARG A 409 -1.79 -36.30 -2.86
CA ARG A 409 -3.17 -36.58 -2.40
C ARG A 409 -3.22 -37.09 -0.96
N ARG A 410 -2.29 -37.98 -0.59
CA ARG A 410 -2.19 -38.47 0.79
C ARG A 410 -1.89 -37.32 1.75
N SER A 411 -0.93 -36.46 1.40
CA SER A 411 -0.51 -35.34 2.23
C SER A 411 -1.65 -34.34 2.47
N LEU A 412 -2.40 -34.00 1.41
CA LEU A 412 -3.57 -33.10 1.46
C LEU A 412 -4.70 -33.68 2.33
N ARG A 413 -4.98 -34.99 2.22
CA ARG A 413 -5.97 -35.68 3.07
C ARG A 413 -5.55 -35.67 4.53
N ASP A 414 -4.29 -36.00 4.80
CA ASP A 414 -3.78 -36.05 6.16
C ASP A 414 -3.74 -34.66 6.82
N SER A 415 -3.54 -33.58 6.06
CA SER A 415 -3.61 -32.20 6.57
C SER A 415 -5.02 -31.59 6.52
N ASN A 416 -6.02 -32.34 6.03
CA ASN A 416 -7.39 -31.89 5.81
C ASN A 416 -7.45 -30.54 5.05
N SER A 417 -6.66 -30.44 3.98
CA SER A 417 -6.50 -29.22 3.17
C SER A 417 -6.91 -29.47 1.72
N THR A 418 -7.52 -28.47 1.09
CA THR A 418 -7.82 -28.46 -0.34
C THR A 418 -6.72 -27.75 -1.12
N LEU A 419 -6.55 -28.14 -2.38
CA LEU A 419 -5.58 -27.55 -3.31
C LEU A 419 -6.29 -26.80 -4.44
N VAL A 420 -5.99 -25.51 -4.58
CA VAL A 420 -6.35 -24.68 -5.73
C VAL A 420 -5.12 -24.49 -6.59
N ALA A 421 -5.09 -25.11 -7.77
CA ALA A 421 -3.99 -25.00 -8.71
C ALA A 421 -4.30 -23.98 -9.81
N VAL A 422 -3.44 -22.97 -9.96
CA VAL A 422 -3.57 -21.88 -10.93
C VAL A 422 -2.41 -21.94 -11.91
N MET A 423 -2.71 -22.28 -13.16
CA MET A 423 -1.74 -22.32 -14.25
C MET A 423 -1.59 -20.97 -14.92
N ILE A 424 -0.34 -20.54 -15.09
CA ILE A 424 0.03 -19.25 -15.67
C ILE A 424 0.64 -19.51 -17.05
N ARG A 425 -0.17 -19.35 -18.10
CA ARG A 425 0.19 -19.70 -19.50
C ARG A 425 0.77 -21.11 -19.62
N GLY A 426 0.14 -22.07 -18.94
CA GLY A 426 0.57 -23.45 -18.89
C GLY A 426 -0.58 -24.43 -18.67
N ASP A 427 -0.26 -25.72 -18.62
CA ASP A 427 -1.19 -26.81 -18.36
C ASP A 427 -0.44 -27.98 -17.70
N ASN A 428 -1.12 -28.71 -16.83
CA ASN A 428 -0.58 -29.88 -16.16
C ASN A 428 -1.70 -30.87 -15.83
N ALA A 429 -1.68 -32.01 -16.51
CA ALA A 429 -2.72 -33.04 -16.38
C ALA A 429 -2.74 -33.69 -14.98
N ASP A 430 -1.57 -33.82 -14.34
CA ASP A 430 -1.45 -34.43 -13.03
C ASP A 430 -2.04 -33.49 -11.95
N LEU A 431 -1.74 -32.19 -12.00
CA LEU A 431 -2.40 -31.18 -11.15
C LEU A 431 -3.90 -31.16 -11.35
N ARG A 432 -4.37 -31.29 -12.59
CA ARG A 432 -5.82 -31.30 -12.86
C ARG A 432 -6.52 -32.49 -12.20
N ARG A 433 -5.82 -33.62 -12.02
CA ARG A 433 -6.34 -34.77 -11.29
C ARG A 433 -6.22 -34.60 -9.77
N VAL A 434 -5.17 -33.94 -9.28
CA VAL A 434 -4.88 -33.84 -7.84
C VAL A 434 -5.60 -32.67 -7.16
N ALA A 435 -5.71 -31.52 -7.84
CA ALA A 435 -6.30 -30.31 -7.29
C ALA A 435 -7.83 -30.39 -7.21
N ASP A 436 -8.40 -29.82 -6.16
CA ASP A 436 -9.85 -29.68 -5.99
C ASP A 436 -10.42 -28.61 -6.92
N THR A 437 -9.63 -27.55 -7.17
CA THR A 437 -9.95 -26.51 -8.14
C THR A 437 -8.77 -26.28 -9.05
N TYR A 438 -9.02 -26.29 -10.36
CA TYR A 438 -8.01 -26.12 -11.38
C TYR A 438 -8.37 -24.94 -12.28
N LEU A 439 -7.52 -23.91 -12.28
CA LEU A 439 -7.69 -22.70 -13.07
C LEU A 439 -6.53 -22.55 -14.04
N ALA A 440 -6.82 -22.13 -15.27
CA ALA A 440 -5.81 -21.79 -16.26
C ALA A 440 -6.02 -20.36 -16.74
N THR A 441 -4.94 -19.58 -16.71
CA THR A 441 -4.89 -18.18 -17.12
C THR A 441 -3.94 -18.05 -18.30
N TYR A 442 -4.39 -17.41 -19.37
CA TYR A 442 -3.62 -17.31 -20.62
C TYR A 442 -3.35 -15.86 -21.01
N LYS A 443 -4.33 -14.98 -20.79
CA LYS A 443 -4.24 -13.56 -21.14
C LYS A 443 -3.43 -12.79 -20.12
N LEU A 444 -3.50 -13.19 -18.84
CA LEU A 444 -2.88 -12.51 -17.72
C LEU A 444 -3.43 -11.08 -17.54
N ASP A 445 -4.72 -10.91 -17.83
CA ASP A 445 -5.44 -9.64 -17.69
C ASP A 445 -6.10 -9.50 -16.30
N HIS A 446 -6.87 -8.44 -16.13
CA HIS A 446 -7.57 -8.15 -14.88
C HIS A 446 -8.67 -9.19 -14.58
N ASP A 447 -9.32 -9.74 -15.60
CA ASP A 447 -10.39 -10.73 -15.46
C ASP A 447 -9.81 -12.07 -15.02
N ASP A 448 -8.68 -12.49 -15.61
CA ASP A 448 -7.90 -13.65 -15.17
C ASP A 448 -7.53 -13.52 -13.69
N LEU A 449 -7.04 -12.35 -13.26
CA LEU A 449 -6.69 -12.11 -11.86
C LEU A 449 -7.91 -12.17 -10.95
N LEU A 450 -9.03 -11.53 -11.32
CA LEU A 450 -10.25 -11.55 -10.51
C LEU A 450 -10.76 -12.98 -10.32
N ARG A 451 -10.76 -13.81 -11.38
CA ARG A 451 -11.16 -15.21 -11.28
C ARG A 451 -10.31 -16.00 -10.30
N VAL A 452 -9.00 -15.75 -10.27
CA VAL A 452 -8.09 -16.43 -9.32
C VAL A 452 -8.27 -15.91 -7.90
N VAL A 453 -8.48 -14.61 -7.72
CA VAL A 453 -8.67 -14.02 -6.40
C VAL A 453 -10.05 -14.32 -5.82
N GLU A 454 -11.05 -14.68 -6.63
CA GLU A 454 -12.41 -15.02 -6.18
C GLU A 454 -12.68 -16.53 -6.08
N ALA A 455 -11.81 -17.37 -6.63
CA ALA A 455 -11.79 -18.80 -6.35
C ALA A 455 -11.65 -19.05 -4.84
#